data_AF-A0A522AVE8-F1
#
_entry.id   AF-A0A522AVE8-F1
#
_cell.length_a   1.000
_cell.length_b   1.000
_cell.length_c   1.000
_cell.angle_alpha   90.00
_cell.angle_beta   90.00
_cell.angle_gamma   90.00
#
_symmetry.space_group_name_H-M   'P 1'
#
loop_
_entity.id
_entity.type
_entity.pdbx_description
1 polymer ?
#
loop_
_entity_poly.entity_id
_entity_poly.type
_entity_poly.pdbx_seq_one_letter_code
_entity_poly.pdbx_strand_id
1 'polypeptide(L)'
;MAVSKAGIPSIGYFAQIPHYVSGDYPGASVELLRILGVHLDIEPPLGLLPEEAVALRKRLDTATALDENTRNYVERLEGMADESRLPAGDDLIADIERFLRDQGADLGGGGRPN
;
A
#
# COMPACT_ATOMS: atom_id res chain seq x y z
N MET A 1 -0.07 4.05 23.92
CA MET A 1 1.10 3.14 23.92
C MET A 1 1.57 2.90 25.35
N ALA A 2 2.15 1.74 25.69
CA ALA A 2 2.61 1.45 27.05
C ALA A 2 3.76 2.39 27.51
N VAL A 3 4.64 2.77 26.58
CA VAL A 3 5.79 3.66 26.83
C VAL A 3 5.34 5.08 27.21
N SER A 4 4.38 5.66 26.47
CA SER A 4 3.85 6.99 26.77
C SER A 4 3.15 7.04 28.13
N LYS A 5 2.47 5.95 28.51
CA LYS A 5 1.79 5.83 29.82
C LYS A 5 2.76 5.83 31.00
N ALA A 6 4.03 5.50 30.77
CA ALA A 6 5.10 5.55 31.78
C ALA A 6 5.76 6.93 31.90
N GLY A 7 5.25 7.96 31.21
CA GLY A 7 5.81 9.32 31.23
C GLY A 7 7.04 9.51 30.34
N ILE A 8 7.40 8.52 29.52
CA ILE A 8 8.52 8.59 28.60
C ILE A 8 8.06 9.27 27.30
N PRO A 9 8.74 10.32 26.81
CA PRO A 9 8.47 10.90 25.51
C PRO A 9 8.56 9.85 24.40
N SER A 10 7.53 9.77 23.56
CA SER A 10 7.44 8.74 22.51
C SER A 10 6.89 9.32 21.22
N ILE A 11 7.47 8.92 20.09
CA ILE A 11 6.99 9.21 18.74
C ILE A 11 6.83 7.90 17.97
N GLY A 12 5.90 7.86 17.01
CA GLY A 12 5.71 6.73 16.11
C GLY A 12 5.71 7.20 14.66
N TYR A 13 6.40 6.47 13.80
CA TYR A 13 6.41 6.69 12.36
C TYR A 13 5.76 5.50 11.66
N PHE A 14 5.03 5.76 10.60
CA PHE A 14 4.36 4.74 9.79
C PHE A 14 4.58 5.06 8.32
N ALA A 15 4.82 4.03 7.53
CA ALA A 15 4.90 4.13 6.08
C ALA A 15 3.62 3.56 5.48
N GLN A 16 3.06 4.23 4.49
CA GLN A 16 1.99 3.67 3.67
C GLN A 16 2.61 2.72 2.65
N ILE A 17 2.10 1.49 2.60
CA ILE A 17 2.51 0.46 1.64
C ILE A 17 1.33 0.22 0.70
N PRO A 18 1.53 0.23 -0.63
CA PRO A 18 0.45 -0.07 -1.55
C PRO A 18 -0.10 -1.48 -1.32
N HIS A 19 -1.41 -1.64 -1.25
CA HIS A 19 -2.04 -2.92 -0.88
C HIS A 19 -1.86 -4.04 -1.92
N TYR A 20 -1.48 -3.71 -3.16
CA TYR A 20 -1.10 -4.70 -4.18
C TYR A 20 0.29 -5.28 -3.93
N VAL A 21 1.08 -4.70 -3.03
CA VAL A 21 2.34 -5.27 -2.57
C VAL A 21 2.04 -6.30 -1.49
N SER A 22 2.37 -7.55 -1.77
CA SER A 22 2.41 -8.62 -0.78
C SER A 22 3.86 -8.87 -0.32
N GLY A 23 4.11 -8.89 0.99
CA GLY A 23 5.43 -9.21 1.56
C GLY A 23 6.29 -7.97 1.83
N ASP A 24 7.60 -8.17 1.80
CA ASP A 24 8.57 -7.13 2.18
C ASP A 24 8.53 -5.93 1.21
N TYR A 25 8.58 -4.72 1.76
CA TYR A 25 8.65 -3.48 1.00
C TYR A 25 9.86 -2.63 1.44
N PRO A 26 11.08 -2.91 0.90
CA PRO A 26 12.32 -2.26 1.35
C PRO A 26 12.28 -0.73 1.22
N GLY A 27 11.50 -0.20 0.27
CA GLY A 27 11.31 1.25 0.12
C GLY A 27 10.71 1.91 1.37
N ALA A 28 9.77 1.27 2.05
CA ALA A 28 9.23 1.77 3.32
C ALA A 28 10.30 1.75 4.42
N SER A 29 11.09 0.69 4.50
CA SER A 29 12.18 0.58 5.48
C SER A 29 13.23 1.70 5.30
N VAL A 30 13.62 1.98 4.05
CA VAL A 30 14.57 3.08 3.73
C VAL A 30 14.04 4.42 4.24
N GLU A 31 12.78 4.76 3.96
CA GLU A 31 12.25 6.08 4.33
C GLU A 31 11.95 6.19 5.83
N LEU A 32 11.53 5.11 6.49
CA LEU A 32 11.40 5.08 7.95
C LEU A 32 12.76 5.29 8.63
N LEU A 33 13.81 4.62 8.14
CA LEU A 33 15.16 4.81 8.66
C LEU A 33 15.66 6.23 8.39
N ARG A 34 15.41 6.79 7.20
CA ARG A 34 15.79 8.18 6.87
C ARG A 34 15.14 9.18 7.84
N ILE A 35 13.83 9.08 8.05
CA ILE A 35 13.09 9.99 8.96
C ILE A 35 13.58 9.82 10.40
N LEU A 36 13.86 8.58 10.82
CA LEU A 36 14.45 8.32 12.12
C LEU A 36 15.85 8.94 12.25
N GLY A 37 16.67 8.84 11.22
CA GLY A 37 18.00 9.47 11.15
C GLY A 37 17.93 10.97 11.32
N VAL A 38 17.01 11.64 10.60
CA VAL A 38 16.76 13.08 10.76
C VAL A 38 16.35 13.44 12.18
N HIS A 39 15.49 12.64 12.82
CA HIS A 39 15.03 12.90 14.19
C HIS A 39 16.15 12.76 15.23
N LEU A 40 17.08 11.83 14.99
CA LEU A 40 18.20 11.53 15.89
C LEU A 40 19.50 12.26 15.54
N ASP A 41 19.50 13.03 14.45
CA ASP A 41 20.69 13.67 13.87
C ASP A 41 21.82 12.68 13.58
N ILE A 42 21.45 11.53 12.99
CA ILE A 42 22.40 10.48 12.57
C ILE A 42 22.11 10.04 11.14
N GLU A 43 23.11 9.45 10.49
CA GLU A 43 22.94 8.75 9.22
C GLU A 43 22.92 7.23 9.47
N PRO A 44 21.72 6.59 9.49
CA PRO A 44 21.62 5.17 9.77
C PRO A 44 22.18 4.34 8.61
N PRO A 45 22.87 3.22 8.90
CA PRO A 45 23.35 2.33 7.86
C PRO A 45 22.16 1.66 7.16
N LEU A 46 22.01 1.90 5.86
CA LEU A 46 20.92 1.34 5.06
C LEU A 46 21.24 -0.04 4.45
N GLY A 47 22.51 -0.44 4.43
CA GLY A 47 22.95 -1.71 3.84
C GLY A 47 22.47 -1.86 2.39
N LEU A 48 21.86 -3.00 2.08
CA LEU A 48 21.33 -3.32 0.75
C LEU A 48 19.91 -2.81 0.50
N LEU A 49 19.23 -2.23 1.51
CA LEU A 49 17.83 -1.81 1.39
C LEU A 49 17.58 -0.87 0.20
N PRO A 50 18.45 0.12 -0.13
CA PRO A 50 18.23 0.97 -1.29
C PRO A 50 18.27 0.19 -2.62
N GLU A 51 19.18 -0.78 -2.73
CA GLU A 51 19.32 -1.62 -3.93
C GLU A 51 18.10 -2.54 -4.08
N GLU A 52 17.67 -3.16 -2.99
CA GLU A 52 16.47 -4.01 -2.94
C GLU A 52 15.20 -3.21 -3.25
N ALA A 53 15.10 -1.97 -2.75
CA ALA A 53 13.98 -1.08 -3.04
C ALA A 53 13.88 -0.75 -4.53
N VAL A 54 15.02 -0.41 -5.17
CA VAL A 54 15.08 -0.15 -6.61
C VAL A 54 14.72 -1.42 -7.41
N ALA A 55 15.24 -2.58 -7.01
CA ALA A 55 14.96 -3.84 -7.67
C ALA A 55 13.47 -4.22 -7.58
N LEU A 56 12.87 -4.06 -6.40
CA LEU A 56 11.44 -4.33 -6.20
C LEU A 56 10.57 -3.37 -7.01
N ARG A 57 10.87 -2.06 -6.99
CA ARG A 57 10.12 -1.05 -7.76
C ARG A 57 10.08 -1.42 -9.24
N LYS A 58 11.23 -1.75 -9.84
CA LYS A 58 11.31 -2.18 -11.24
C LYS A 58 10.46 -3.42 -11.54
N ARG A 59 10.43 -4.40 -10.64
CA ARG A 59 9.58 -5.60 -10.80
C ARG A 59 8.10 -5.25 -10.76
N LEU A 60 7.69 -4.37 -9.84
CA LEU A 60 6.32 -3.89 -9.73
C LEU A 60 5.90 -3.09 -10.97
N ASP A 61 6.74 -2.17 -11.44
CA ASP A 61 6.50 -1.38 -12.66
C ASP A 61 6.37 -2.30 -13.89
N THR A 62 7.17 -3.36 -13.96
CA THR A 62 7.08 -4.36 -15.05
C THR A 62 5.79 -5.17 -14.96
N ALA A 63 5.41 -5.63 -13.77
CA ALA A 63 4.21 -6.44 -13.55
C ALA A 63 2.93 -5.65 -13.86
N THR A 64 2.88 -4.40 -13.41
CA THR A 64 1.76 -3.48 -13.70
C THR A 64 1.69 -3.11 -15.19
N ALA A 65 2.83 -3.03 -15.89
CA ALA A 65 2.84 -2.75 -17.32
C ALA A 65 2.33 -3.90 -18.21
N LEU A 66 2.39 -5.15 -17.74
CA LEU A 66 1.98 -6.32 -18.52
C LEU A 66 0.49 -6.64 -18.41
N ASP A 67 -0.22 -6.06 -17.45
CA ASP A 67 -1.66 -6.27 -17.26
C ASP A 67 -2.40 -4.93 -17.28
N GLU A 68 -3.08 -4.65 -18.40
CA GLU A 68 -3.78 -3.40 -18.65
C GLU A 68 -4.91 -3.14 -17.63
N ASN A 69 -5.48 -4.19 -17.05
CA ASN A 69 -6.48 -4.08 -15.99
C ASN A 69 -5.85 -3.71 -14.64
N THR A 70 -4.71 -4.34 -14.29
CA THR A 70 -3.91 -3.96 -13.12
C THR A 70 -3.33 -2.56 -13.23
N ARG A 71 -2.91 -2.11 -14.42
CA ARG A 71 -2.44 -0.73 -14.65
C ARG A 71 -3.53 0.29 -14.29
N ASN A 72 -4.72 0.14 -14.86
CA ASN A 72 -5.84 1.04 -14.60
C ASN A 72 -6.26 1.02 -13.12
N TYR A 73 -6.18 -0.15 -12.46
CA TYR A 73 -6.44 -0.28 -11.04
C TYR A 73 -5.38 0.45 -10.19
N VAL A 74 -4.09 0.25 -10.46
CA VAL A 74 -2.99 0.94 -9.75
C VAL A 74 -3.03 2.45 -9.97
N GLU A 75 -3.26 2.92 -11.20
CA GLU A 75 -3.40 4.36 -11.50
C GLU A 75 -4.55 5.00 -10.72
N ARG A 76 -5.70 4.31 -10.61
CA ARG A 76 -6.82 4.77 -9.77
C ARG A 76 -6.42 4.86 -8.30
N LEU A 77 -5.67 3.89 -7.79
CA LEU A 77 -5.26 3.85 -6.38
C LEU A 77 -4.17 4.87 -6.05
N GLU A 78 -3.22 5.08 -6.95
CA GLU A 78 -2.24 6.16 -6.83
C GLU A 78 -2.94 7.51 -6.90
N GLY A 79 -3.93 7.69 -7.80
CA GLY A 79 -4.76 8.90 -7.83
C GLY A 79 -5.52 9.13 -6.52
N MET A 80 -6.09 8.08 -5.92
CA MET A 80 -6.76 8.18 -4.61
C MET A 80 -5.78 8.44 -3.46
N ALA A 81 -4.57 7.86 -3.50
CA ALA A 81 -3.52 8.14 -2.52
C ALA A 81 -3.00 9.59 -2.62
N ASP A 82 -2.92 10.13 -3.84
CA ASP A 82 -2.51 11.51 -4.10
C ASP A 82 -3.61 12.52 -3.76
N GLU A 83 -4.89 12.16 -3.98
CA GLU A 83 -6.06 12.99 -3.63
C GLU A 83 -6.43 12.95 -2.13
N SER A 84 -5.77 12.12 -1.31
CA SER A 84 -6.16 11.89 0.08
C SER A 84 -5.16 12.37 1.13
N ARG A 85 -5.28 13.67 1.45
CA ARG A 85 -5.78 13.99 2.79
C ARG A 85 -7.12 13.24 3.00
N LEU A 86 -7.02 11.94 3.32
CA LEU A 86 -8.04 10.93 3.63
C LEU A 86 -9.53 11.33 3.42
N PRO A 87 -10.28 10.71 2.48
CA PRO A 87 -11.71 10.51 2.68
C PRO A 87 -11.92 9.49 3.81
N ALA A 88 -12.98 9.65 4.59
CA ALA A 88 -13.30 8.77 5.71
C ALA A 88 -13.52 7.32 5.21
N GLY A 89 -13.06 6.33 5.98
CA GLY A 89 -13.02 4.91 5.59
C GLY A 89 -14.37 4.27 5.23
N ASP A 90 -15.48 4.97 5.39
CA ASP A 90 -16.83 4.49 5.07
C ASP A 90 -17.08 4.44 3.55
N ASP A 91 -16.51 5.35 2.77
CA ASP A 91 -16.70 5.40 1.31
C ASP A 91 -16.01 4.23 0.60
N LEU A 92 -14.85 3.80 1.12
CA LEU A 92 -14.08 2.66 0.58
C LEU A 92 -14.83 1.34 0.76
N ILE A 93 -15.58 1.18 1.86
CA ILE A 93 -16.36 -0.04 2.13
C ILE A 93 -17.50 -0.16 1.11
N ALA A 94 -18.20 0.94 0.80
CA ALA A 94 -19.30 0.94 -0.16
C ALA A 94 -18.86 0.53 -1.58
N ASP A 95 -17.66 0.93 -1.99
CA ASP A 95 -17.11 0.56 -3.30
C ASP A 95 -16.69 -0.91 -3.38
N ILE A 96 -16.12 -1.47 -2.29
CA ILE A 96 -15.81 -2.90 -2.18
C ILE A 96 -17.10 -3.73 -2.24
N GLU A 97 -18.15 -3.31 -1.54
CA GLU A 97 -19.45 -3.99 -1.57
C GLU A 97 -20.14 -3.95 -2.95
N ARG A 98 -19.92 -2.89 -3.74
CA ARG A 98 -20.42 -2.82 -5.12
C ARG A 98 -19.66 -3.79 -6.03
N PHE A 99 -18.33 -3.80 -5.93
CA PHE A 99 -17.47 -4.68 -6.73
C PHE A 99 -17.75 -6.17 -6.49
N LEU A 100 -17.95 -6.57 -5.22
CA LEU A 100 -18.31 -7.95 -4.87
C LEU A 100 -19.70 -8.36 -5.38
N ARG A 101 -20.65 -7.41 -5.44
CA ARG A 101 -21.97 -7.64 -6.03
C ARG A 101 -21.89 -7.89 -7.53
N ASP A 102 -21.10 -7.08 -8.23
CA ASP A 102 -20.96 -7.18 -9.68
C ASP A 102 -20.29 -8.50 -10.10
N GLN A 103 -19.33 -9.02 -9.31
CA GLN A 103 -18.74 -10.35 -9.56
C GLN A 103 -19.67 -11.53 -9.21
N GLY A 104 -20.58 -11.36 -8.25
CA GLY A 104 -21.56 -12.40 -7.91
C GLY A 104 -22.61 -12.63 -8.99
N ALA A 105 -22.85 -11.65 -9.86
CA ALA A 105 -23.83 -11.73 -10.94
C ALA A 105 -23.34 -12.59 -12.14
N ASP A 106 -22.03 -12.72 -12.34
CA ASP A 106 -21.44 -13.45 -13.48
C ASP A 106 -21.28 -14.97 -13.24
N LEU A 107 -21.48 -15.45 -12.00
CA LEU A 107 -21.33 -16.88 -11.64
C LEU A 107 -22.67 -17.63 -11.40
N GLY A 108 -23.83 -16.99 -11.62
CA GLY A 108 -25.14 -17.49 -11.19
C GLY A 108 -26.22 -17.71 -12.25
N GLY A 109 -25.89 -17.81 -13.54
CA GLY A 109 -26.88 -17.75 -14.64
C GLY A 109 -26.89 -18.91 -15.64
N GLY A 110 -26.50 -20.13 -15.27
CA GLY A 110 -26.56 -21.31 -16.15
C GLY A 110 -27.94 -21.99 -16.14
N GLY A 111 -28.88 -21.50 -16.94
CA GLY A 111 -30.20 -22.10 -17.13
C GLY A 111 -30.16 -23.53 -17.69
N ARG A 112 -30.96 -24.42 -17.10
CA ARG A 112 -31.25 -25.77 -17.61
C ARG A 112 -32.14 -25.69 -18.86
N PRO A 113 -31.85 -26.43 -19.95
CA PRO A 113 -32.88 -26.80 -20.92
C PRO A 113 -33.44 -28.21 -20.62
N ASN A 114 -34.68 -28.42 -21.08
CA ASN A 114 -35.53 -29.61 -20.95
C ASN A 114 -34.87 -30.96 -21.22
#